data_AF-X8DYR4-F1
#
_entry.id   AF-X8DYR4-F1
#
_cell.length_a   1.000
_cell.length_b   1.000
_cell.length_c   1.000
_cell.angle_alpha   90.00
_cell.angle_beta   90.00
_cell.angle_gamma   90.00
#
_symmetry.space_group_name_H-M   'P 1'
#
loop_
_entity.id
_entity.type
_entity.pdbx_description
1 polymer ?
#
loop_
_entity_poly.entity_id
_entity_poly.type
_entity_poly.pdbx_seq_one_letter_code
_entity_poly.pdbx_strand_id
1 'polypeptide(L)'
;MTVDGSEGEVREGILELSAWSEDDTPELHELADITRRVAPLRAHADGDYPTLTDNSEAAVRSALTEGHTDVVSPTPVITMLTALRLAETR
;
A
#
# COMPACT_ATOMS: atom_id res chain seq x y z
N MET A 1 -6.99 -15.85 -8.59
CA MET A 1 -6.87 -14.62 -9.41
C MET A 1 -5.84 -14.91 -10.49
N THR A 2 -6.15 -14.68 -11.76
CA THR A 2 -5.15 -14.79 -12.83
C THR A 2 -4.68 -13.37 -13.16
N VAL A 3 -3.38 -13.15 -13.03
CA VAL A 3 -2.69 -11.94 -13.47
C VAL A 3 -1.68 -12.42 -14.53
N ASP A 4 -1.87 -11.91 -15.76
CA ASP A 4 -1.03 -12.09 -16.95
C ASP A 4 -0.95 -13.47 -17.63
N GLY A 5 -2.08 -14.15 -17.77
CA GLY A 5 -2.23 -15.26 -18.71
C GLY A 5 -3.68 -15.41 -19.14
N SER A 6 -3.96 -15.54 -20.43
CA SER A 6 -5.33 -15.70 -20.96
C SER A 6 -6.01 -17.01 -20.54
N GLU A 7 -5.31 -17.89 -19.81
CA GLU A 7 -5.85 -19.10 -19.21
C GLU A 7 -5.80 -18.99 -17.68
N GLY A 8 -6.98 -18.83 -17.10
CA GLY A 8 -7.21 -18.92 -15.67
C GLY A 8 -8.39 -19.86 -15.41
N GLU A 9 -8.16 -20.95 -14.70
CA GLU A 9 -9.25 -21.83 -14.27
C GLU A 9 -9.72 -21.38 -12.88
N VAL A 10 -10.95 -20.87 -12.79
CA VAL A 10 -11.64 -20.71 -11.50
C VAL A 10 -12.30 -22.04 -11.19
N ARG A 11 -11.70 -22.82 -10.28
CA ARG A 11 -12.30 -24.04 -9.75
C ARG A 11 -13.25 -23.69 -8.61
N GLU A 12 -14.33 -24.45 -8.48
CA GLU A 12 -15.26 -24.33 -7.37
C GLU A 12 -14.51 -24.57 -6.05
N GLY A 13 -14.57 -23.58 -5.16
CA GLY A 13 -13.88 -23.59 -3.87
C GLY A 13 -14.19 -22.30 -3.11
N ILE A 14 -14.24 -22.38 -1.78
CA ILE A 14 -14.39 -21.20 -0.92
C ILE A 14 -12.97 -20.71 -0.61
N LEU A 15 -12.58 -19.58 -1.23
CA LEU A 15 -11.42 -18.83 -0.78
C LEU A 15 -11.90 -17.88 0.32
N GLU A 16 -11.56 -18.18 1.57
CA GLU A 16 -11.86 -17.27 2.67
C GLU A 16 -11.05 -15.98 2.49
N LEU A 17 -11.75 -14.84 2.55
CA LEU A 17 -11.10 -13.54 2.50
C LEU A 17 -10.24 -13.38 3.77
N SER A 18 -8.94 -13.54 3.60
CA SER A 18 -7.96 -13.32 4.65
C SER A 18 -7.42 -11.90 4.48
N ALA A 19 -7.59 -11.05 5.49
CA ALA A 19 -6.91 -9.77 5.53
C ALA A 19 -5.47 -10.01 5.99
N TRP A 20 -4.49 -9.58 5.19
CA TRP A 20 -3.09 -9.64 5.57
C TRP A 20 -2.55 -8.24 5.90
N SER A 21 -1.80 -8.15 6.98
CA SER A 21 -0.97 -7.01 7.36
C SER A 21 0.47 -7.26 6.97
N GLU A 22 1.23 -6.18 6.77
CA GLU A 22 2.68 -6.21 6.67
C GLU A 22 3.37 -6.93 7.85
N ASP A 23 2.70 -7.02 9.00
CA ASP A 23 3.20 -7.67 10.20
C ASP A 23 3.00 -9.19 10.25
N ASP A 24 2.26 -9.75 9.29
CA ASP A 24 1.90 -11.18 9.34
C ASP A 24 3.06 -12.12 8.97
N THR A 25 3.98 -11.69 8.10
CA THR A 25 5.13 -12.52 7.68
C THR A 25 6.42 -11.71 7.48
N PRO A 26 7.60 -12.35 7.64
CA PRO A 26 8.89 -11.70 7.38
C PRO A 26 9.03 -11.13 5.95
N GLU A 27 8.43 -11.79 4.96
CA GLU A 27 8.46 -11.33 3.57
C GLU A 27 7.64 -10.05 3.39
N LEU A 28 6.54 -9.91 4.12
CA LEU A 28 5.71 -8.70 4.09
C LEU A 28 6.39 -7.54 4.84
N HIS A 29 7.14 -7.83 5.91
CA HIS A 29 8.04 -6.85 6.53
C HIS A 29 9.11 -6.36 5.55
N GLU A 30 9.75 -7.27 4.81
CA GLU A 30 10.76 -6.88 3.82
C GLU A 30 10.15 -6.01 2.71
N LEU A 31 8.93 -6.33 2.27
CA LEU A 31 8.19 -5.49 1.33
C LEU A 31 7.92 -4.09 1.90
N ALA A 32 7.56 -3.99 3.17
CA ALA A 32 7.37 -2.69 3.83
C ALA A 32 8.67 -1.87 3.86
N ASP A 33 9.81 -2.51 4.11
CA ASP A 33 11.11 -1.84 4.11
C ASP A 33 11.58 -1.42 2.72
N ILE A 34 11.29 -2.22 1.69
CA ILE A 34 11.55 -1.85 0.29
C ILE A 34 10.70 -0.63 -0.07
N THR A 35 9.40 -0.70 0.14
CA THR A 35 8.46 0.38 -0.23
C THR A 35 8.79 1.69 0.49
N ARG A 36 9.12 1.66 1.79
CA ARG A 36 9.53 2.85 2.56
C ARG A 36 10.76 3.56 2.00
N ARG A 37 11.69 2.82 1.39
CA ARG A 37 12.92 3.39 0.81
C ARG A 37 12.67 4.12 -0.50
N VAL A 38 11.73 3.64 -1.31
CA VAL A 38 11.51 4.14 -2.68
C VAL A 38 10.28 5.02 -2.82
N ALA A 39 9.32 4.93 -1.89
CA ALA A 39 8.07 5.67 -1.99
C ALA A 39 8.27 7.19 -1.84
N PRO A 40 7.58 8.01 -2.65
CA PRO A 40 7.61 9.46 -2.52
C PRO A 40 6.84 9.97 -1.28
N LEU A 41 5.97 9.13 -0.71
CA LEU A 41 5.26 9.35 0.54
C LEU A 41 5.47 8.13 1.44
N ARG A 42 6.12 8.31 2.59
CA ARG A 42 6.40 7.25 3.57
C ARG A 42 5.25 7.14 4.55
N ALA A 43 4.66 5.96 4.65
CA ALA A 43 3.60 5.70 5.58
C ALA A 43 4.12 4.94 6.81
N HIS A 44 3.61 5.30 7.97
CA HIS A 44 3.94 4.72 9.27
C HIS A 44 2.66 4.24 9.94
N ALA A 45 2.71 3.16 10.73
CA ALA A 45 1.54 2.70 11.46
C ALA A 45 1.18 3.64 12.63
N ASP A 46 2.17 4.34 13.16
CA ASP A 46 2.04 5.32 14.25
C ASP A 46 3.18 6.35 14.16
N GLY A 47 3.08 7.44 14.90
CA GLY A 47 4.09 8.49 15.00
C GLY A 47 3.51 9.91 14.95
N ASP A 48 4.40 10.90 15.06
CA ASP A 48 4.04 12.32 15.02
C ASP A 48 4.07 12.84 13.57
N TYR A 49 3.16 12.32 12.75
CA TYR A 49 2.97 12.72 11.35
C TYR A 49 1.48 12.95 11.04
N PRO A 50 1.14 13.73 10.01
CA PRO A 50 -0.24 13.87 9.56
C PRO A 50 -0.89 12.50 9.28
N THR A 51 -2.10 12.29 9.77
CA THR A 51 -2.82 11.02 9.64
C THR A 51 -3.67 10.98 8.38
N LEU A 52 -3.54 9.90 7.61
CA LEU A 52 -4.46 9.54 6.54
C LEU A 52 -5.57 8.65 7.09
N THR A 53 -6.82 9.06 6.88
CA THR A 53 -7.99 8.29 7.30
C THR A 53 -8.12 6.96 6.55
N ASP A 54 -7.68 6.92 5.30
CA ASP A 54 -7.68 5.72 4.45
C ASP A 54 -6.51 5.74 3.45
N ASN A 55 -6.36 4.63 2.72
CA ASN A 55 -5.36 4.45 1.66
C ASN A 55 -5.92 4.76 0.27
N SER A 56 -7.02 5.50 0.16
CA SER A 56 -7.60 5.83 -1.13
C SER A 56 -6.64 6.68 -1.96
N GLU A 57 -6.69 6.50 -3.28
CA GLU A 57 -5.86 7.25 -4.21
C GLU A 57 -6.06 8.77 -4.08
N ALA A 58 -7.27 9.22 -3.74
CA ALA A 58 -7.58 10.63 -3.49
C ALA A 58 -6.85 11.17 -2.25
N ALA A 59 -6.90 10.43 -1.14
CA ALA A 59 -6.20 10.82 0.10
C ALA A 59 -4.68 10.89 -0.11
N VAL A 60 -4.10 9.87 -0.75
CA VAL A 60 -2.66 9.82 -1.05
C VAL A 60 -2.24 10.96 -1.99
N ARG A 61 -3.04 11.25 -3.02
CA ARG A 61 -2.79 12.37 -3.94
C ARG A 61 -2.85 13.73 -3.23
N SER A 62 -3.80 13.92 -2.31
CA SER A 62 -3.89 15.15 -1.52
C SER A 62 -2.63 15.35 -0.70
N ALA A 63 -2.19 14.33 0.05
CA ALA A 63 -0.98 14.39 0.86
C ALA A 63 0.28 14.72 0.04
N LEU A 64 0.43 14.09 -1.13
CA LEU A 64 1.52 14.39 -2.07
C LEU A 64 1.45 15.83 -2.60
N THR A 65 0.25 16.36 -2.82
CA THR A 65 0.04 17.74 -3.33
C THR A 65 0.29 18.77 -2.25
N GLU A 66 -0.04 18.45 -1.00
CA GLU A 66 0.26 19.25 0.20
C GLU A 66 1.75 19.21 0.57
N GLY A 67 2.55 18.38 -0.10
CA GLY A 67 3.99 18.29 0.08
C GLY A 67 4.41 17.44 1.28
N HIS A 68 3.53 16.59 1.81
CA HIS A 68 3.88 15.65 2.86
C HIS A 68 4.84 14.58 2.33
N THR A 69 5.86 14.27 3.13
CA THR A 69 6.81 13.18 2.88
C THR A 69 6.56 11.97 3.78
N ASP A 70 5.93 12.20 4.93
CA ASP A 70 5.68 11.20 5.96
C ASP A 70 4.25 11.36 6.50
N VAL A 71 3.54 10.24 6.67
CA VAL A 71 2.15 10.18 7.16
C VAL A 71 1.93 8.97 8.05
N VAL A 72 0.94 9.05 8.94
CA VAL A 72 0.39 7.87 9.63
C VAL A 72 -0.73 7.27 8.77
N SER A 73 -0.76 5.94 8.60
CA SER A 73 -1.81 5.22 7.87
C SER A 73 -2.11 3.89 8.55
N PRO A 74 -3.39 3.44 8.57
CA PRO A 74 -3.74 2.11 9.04
C PRO A 74 -3.27 0.98 8.11
N THR A 75 -2.86 1.31 6.87
CA THR A 75 -2.31 0.33 5.91
C THR A 75 -1.05 0.87 5.22
N PRO A 76 0.07 1.02 5.95
CA PRO A 76 1.29 1.67 5.46
C PRO A 76 1.77 1.19 4.10
N VAL A 77 1.88 -0.13 3.87
CA VAL A 77 2.37 -0.67 2.60
C VAL A 77 1.45 -0.29 1.43
N ILE A 78 0.13 -0.40 1.60
CA ILE A 78 -0.82 -0.07 0.52
C ILE A 78 -0.80 1.42 0.20
N THR A 79 -0.68 2.28 1.22
CA THR A 79 -0.50 3.72 1.04
C THR A 79 0.76 4.04 0.22
N MET A 80 1.90 3.41 0.55
CA MET A 80 3.17 3.64 -0.15
C MET A 80 3.15 3.13 -1.60
N LEU A 81 2.56 1.95 -1.85
CA LEU A 81 2.38 1.42 -3.20
C LEU A 81 1.48 2.32 -4.06
N THR A 82 0.43 2.88 -3.45
CA THR A 82 -0.43 3.87 -4.12
C THR A 82 0.34 5.13 -4.47
N ALA A 83 1.19 5.62 -3.57
CA ALA A 83 2.03 6.79 -3.80
C ALA A 83 3.05 6.57 -4.95
N LEU A 84 3.65 5.38 -5.02
CA LEU A 84 4.55 4.96 -6.10
C LEU A 84 3.82 4.97 -7.45
N ARG A 85 2.66 4.32 -7.55
CA ARG A 85 1.84 4.28 -8.77
C ARG A 85 1.47 5.70 -9.25
N LEU A 86 1.13 6.59 -8.33
CA LEU A 86 0.80 7.99 -8.64
C LEU A 86 2.02 8.78 -9.16
N ALA A 87 3.22 8.45 -8.72
CA ALA A 87 4.44 9.08 -9.22
C ALA A 87 4.87 8.56 -10.60
N GLU A 88 4.58 7.31 -10.93
CA GLU A 88 4.83 6.75 -12.27
C GLU A 88 3.87 7.28 -13.34
N THR A 89 2.66 7.69 -12.95
CA THR A 89 1.62 8.18 -13.88
C THR A 89 1.74 9.69 -14.15
N ARG A 90 2.86 10.32 -13.76
CA ARG A 90 3.09 11.77 -13.86
C ARG A 90 3.75 12.20 -15.17
#